data_AF-A0A956LG49-F1
#
_entry.id   AF-A0A956LG49-F1
#
_cell.length_a   1.000
_cell.length_b   1.000
_cell.length_c   1.000
_cell.angle_alpha   90.00
_cell.angle_beta   90.00
_cell.angle_gamma   90.00
#
_symmetry.space_group_name_H-M   'P 1'
#
loop_
_entity.id
_entity.type
_entity.pdbx_description
1 polymer ?
#
loop_
_entity_poly.entity_id
_entity_poly.type
_entity_poly.pdbx_seq_one_letter_code
_entity_poly.pdbx_strand_id
1 'polypeptide(L)'
;MRITAIHLTLTALALTLASGCVSQSEHDALAKELGETRAALVRAEGQSTSLEAALQQERVKIKQLEAQIGALNEQIRVANAQLLTADEKLALTLKDRSRLKASVDEMKEALALARRQRELAEARVGVFKQLLARFQTLIDTGKLQVKIVDGRMVLVLPSDVLFASGSTKISDDGKNSLIEVTKILTTLEQREFQVEGHTD
;
A
#
# COMPACT_ATOMS: atom_id res chain seq x y z
N MET A 1 23.65 -48.36 129.68
CA MET A 1 22.22 -48.73 129.74
C MET A 1 21.42 -47.66 129.00
N ARG A 2 20.84 -48.04 127.85
CA ARG A 2 19.65 -47.47 127.18
C ARG A 2 19.69 -46.05 126.56
N ILE A 3 18.86 -45.91 125.51
CA ILE A 3 18.52 -44.76 124.64
C ILE A 3 19.43 -44.73 123.39
N THR A 4 19.13 -45.31 122.22
CA THR A 4 17.86 -45.54 121.48
C THR A 4 16.95 -44.33 121.38
N ALA A 5 16.93 -43.73 120.18
CA ALA A 5 15.71 -43.38 119.42
C ALA A 5 15.39 -41.91 119.07
N ILE A 6 16.17 -40.87 119.41
CA ILE A 6 15.68 -39.47 119.21
C ILE A 6 16.47 -38.56 118.23
N HIS A 7 17.71 -38.86 117.81
CA HIS A 7 18.39 -38.06 116.75
C HIS A 7 18.82 -38.83 115.51
N LEU A 8 18.31 -40.05 115.38
CA LEU A 8 18.23 -40.85 114.15
C LEU A 8 17.38 -40.15 113.05
N THR A 9 16.77 -38.99 113.34
CA THR A 9 15.86 -38.24 112.45
C THR A 9 16.37 -36.86 112.02
N LEU A 10 17.43 -36.30 112.61
CA LEU A 10 17.99 -34.99 112.17
C LEU A 10 19.27 -35.14 111.32
N THR A 11 20.00 -36.24 111.49
CA THR A 11 21.18 -36.58 110.66
C THR A 11 20.81 -37.13 109.28
N ALA A 12 19.55 -37.51 109.06
CA ALA A 12 19.05 -37.96 107.76
C ALA A 12 18.58 -36.82 106.83
N LEU A 13 18.49 -35.58 107.32
CA LEU A 13 18.06 -34.40 106.51
C LEU A 13 19.24 -33.56 106.00
N ALA A 14 20.45 -33.74 106.54
CA ALA A 14 21.66 -33.05 106.07
C ALA A 14 22.42 -33.81 104.96
N LEU A 15 22.09 -35.09 104.74
CA LEU A 15 22.79 -35.94 103.76
C LEU A 15 22.13 -35.97 102.37
N THR A 16 21.02 -35.24 102.19
CA THR A 16 20.33 -35.10 100.89
C THR A 16 20.67 -33.80 100.14
N LEU A 17 21.53 -32.94 100.71
CA LEU A 17 21.96 -31.67 100.09
C LEU A 17 23.38 -31.71 99.48
N ALA A 18 24.08 -32.84 99.57
CA ALA A 18 25.50 -32.95 99.16
C ALA A 18 25.73 -33.71 97.84
N SER A 19 24.68 -34.01 97.06
CA SER A 19 24.79 -34.61 95.71
C SER A 19 24.86 -33.56 94.58
N GLY A 20 25.32 -32.34 94.89
CA GLY A 20 25.39 -31.21 93.93
C GLY A 20 26.80 -30.77 93.50
N CYS A 21 27.87 -31.49 93.85
CA CYS A 21 29.24 -31.08 93.47
C CYS A 21 29.67 -31.69 92.12
N VAL A 22 29.54 -30.90 91.05
CA VAL A 22 30.22 -31.11 89.76
C VAL A 22 31.67 -30.62 89.87
N SER A 23 32.63 -31.27 89.19
CA SER A 23 34.03 -30.82 89.23
C SER A 23 34.23 -29.48 88.51
N GLN A 24 35.14 -28.63 89.00
CA GLN A 24 35.42 -27.31 88.38
C GLN A 24 35.75 -27.42 86.88
N SER A 25 36.46 -28.48 86.48
CA SER A 25 36.77 -28.77 85.08
C SER A 25 35.55 -29.10 84.22
N GLU A 26 34.57 -29.84 84.76
CA GLU A 26 33.32 -30.13 84.07
C GLU A 26 32.46 -28.87 83.95
N HIS A 27 32.43 -28.02 84.99
CA HIS A 27 31.74 -26.73 84.94
C HIS A 27 32.35 -25.80 83.87
N ASP A 28 33.68 -25.69 83.82
CA ASP A 28 34.38 -24.84 82.86
C ASP A 28 34.25 -25.38 81.42
N ALA A 29 34.25 -26.71 81.23
CA ALA A 29 33.99 -27.35 79.95
C ALA A 29 32.55 -27.10 79.46
N LEU A 30 31.56 -27.24 80.34
CA LEU A 30 30.16 -26.99 80.02
C LEU A 30 29.91 -25.51 79.73
N ALA A 31 30.55 -24.59 80.46
CA ALA A 31 30.49 -23.15 80.21
C ALA A 31 31.09 -22.79 78.84
N LYS A 32 32.20 -23.44 78.45
CA LYS A 32 32.81 -23.28 77.13
C LYS A 32 31.90 -23.80 76.01
N GLU A 33 31.33 -25.00 76.17
CA GLU A 33 30.40 -25.59 75.20
C GLU A 33 29.12 -24.76 75.06
N LEU A 34 28.57 -24.24 76.15
CA LEU A 34 27.46 -23.27 76.13
C LEU A 34 27.84 -21.97 75.41
N GLY A 35 29.06 -21.48 75.58
CA GLY A 35 29.58 -20.32 74.85
C GLY A 35 29.69 -20.57 73.34
N GLU A 36 30.26 -21.71 72.96
CA GLU A 36 30.45 -22.11 71.56
C GLU A 36 29.12 -22.37 70.85
N THR A 37 28.18 -23.07 71.51
CA THR A 37 26.83 -23.32 70.98
C THR A 37 26.03 -22.04 70.84
N ARG A 38 26.11 -21.10 71.80
CA ARG A 38 25.50 -19.76 71.66
C ARG A 38 26.11 -18.99 70.50
N ALA A 39 27.43 -19.02 70.34
CA ALA A 39 28.11 -18.37 69.20
C ALA A 39 27.77 -19.03 67.85
N ALA A 40 27.54 -20.34 67.82
CA ALA A 40 27.06 -21.06 66.64
C ALA A 40 25.60 -20.70 66.32
N LEU A 41 24.73 -20.61 67.32
CA LEU A 41 23.34 -20.21 67.15
C LEU A 41 23.22 -18.80 66.58
N VAL A 42 23.95 -17.82 67.13
CA VAL A 42 23.98 -16.45 66.62
C VAL A 42 24.48 -16.39 65.17
N ARG A 43 25.49 -17.20 64.81
CA ARG A 43 25.96 -17.30 63.42
C ARG A 43 24.91 -17.91 62.49
N ALA A 44 24.24 -18.98 62.93
CA ALA A 44 23.20 -19.64 62.16
C ALA A 44 21.96 -18.74 61.97
N GLU A 45 21.55 -18.01 63.01
CA GLU A 45 20.49 -17.00 62.93
C GLU A 45 20.85 -15.88 61.95
N GLY A 46 22.07 -15.33 62.03
CA GLY A 46 22.56 -14.33 61.09
C GLY A 46 22.59 -14.84 59.64
N GLN A 47 23.00 -16.10 59.43
CA GLN A 47 22.94 -16.75 58.12
C GLN A 47 21.50 -16.91 57.62
N SER A 48 20.57 -17.36 58.47
CA SER A 48 19.15 -17.49 58.12
C SER A 48 18.55 -16.17 57.69
N THR A 49 18.77 -15.09 58.46
CA THR A 49 18.30 -13.75 58.10
C THR A 49 18.90 -13.27 56.77
N SER A 50 20.18 -13.52 56.53
CA SER A 50 20.82 -13.14 55.26
C SER A 50 20.26 -13.91 54.05
N LEU A 51 20.01 -15.22 54.21
CA LEU A 51 19.43 -16.07 53.18
C LEU A 51 17.96 -15.69 52.91
N GLU A 52 17.19 -15.37 53.94
CA GLU A 52 15.83 -14.86 53.81
C GLU A 52 15.80 -13.54 53.03
N ALA A 53 16.70 -12.61 53.35
CA ALA A 53 16.82 -11.35 52.62
C ALA A 53 17.17 -11.58 51.13
N ALA A 54 18.14 -12.45 50.84
CA ALA A 54 18.50 -12.82 49.47
C ALA A 54 17.34 -13.48 48.71
N LEU A 55 16.60 -14.38 49.37
CA LEU A 55 15.44 -15.05 48.77
C LEU A 55 14.31 -14.06 48.47
N GLN A 56 14.08 -13.07 49.33
CA GLN A 56 13.11 -12.00 49.04
C GLN A 56 13.57 -11.14 47.86
N GLN A 57 14.86 -10.83 47.76
CA GLN A 57 15.40 -10.07 46.63
C GLN A 57 15.23 -10.83 45.30
N GLU A 58 15.53 -12.13 45.27
CA GLU A 58 15.32 -12.94 44.05
C GLU A 58 13.84 -13.08 43.70
N ARG A 59 12.95 -13.22 44.69
CA ARG A 59 11.49 -13.20 44.45
C ARG A 59 11.02 -11.90 43.81
N VAL A 60 11.56 -10.76 44.23
CA VAL A 60 11.26 -9.46 43.60
C VAL A 60 11.78 -9.42 42.17
N LYS A 61 13.01 -9.88 41.91
CA LYS A 61 13.58 -9.94 40.55
C LYS A 61 12.77 -10.85 39.62
N ILE A 62 12.37 -12.03 40.09
CA ILE A 62 11.52 -12.95 39.31
C ILE A 62 10.23 -12.26 38.90
N LYS A 63 9.53 -11.60 39.83
CA LYS A 63 8.31 -10.84 39.53
C LYS A 63 8.54 -9.72 38.51
N GLN A 64 9.68 -9.03 38.60
CA GLN A 64 10.04 -7.98 37.64
C GLN A 64 10.31 -8.55 36.24
N LEU A 65 11.06 -9.66 36.15
CA LEU A 65 11.34 -10.33 34.88
C LEU A 65 10.07 -10.92 34.27
N GLU A 66 9.18 -11.52 35.06
CA GLU A 66 7.88 -12.01 34.60
C GLU A 66 7.03 -10.87 34.01
N ALA A 67 7.01 -9.71 34.67
CA ALA A 67 6.32 -8.52 34.16
C ALA A 67 6.96 -8.02 32.85
N GLN A 68 8.28 -8.01 32.74
CA GLN A 68 9.00 -7.62 31.51
C GLN A 68 8.72 -8.60 30.36
N ILE A 69 8.74 -9.90 30.63
CA ILE A 69 8.40 -10.94 29.64
C ILE A 69 6.96 -10.75 29.15
N GLY A 70 6.02 -10.49 30.06
CA GLY A 70 4.63 -10.18 29.70
C GLY A 70 4.52 -8.96 28.78
N ALA A 71 5.23 -7.87 29.11
CA ALA A 71 5.24 -6.66 28.31
C ALA A 71 5.87 -6.87 26.92
N LEU A 72 7.00 -7.57 26.84
CA LEU A 72 7.68 -7.88 25.58
C LEU A 72 6.84 -8.81 24.70
N ASN A 73 6.20 -9.82 25.28
CA ASN A 73 5.30 -10.71 24.54
C ASN A 73 4.12 -9.95 23.93
N GLU A 74 3.57 -8.97 24.66
CA GLU A 74 2.50 -8.13 24.14
C GLU A 74 3.00 -7.22 23.01
N GLN A 75 4.18 -6.62 23.15
CA GLN A 75 4.79 -5.83 22.07
C GLN A 75 5.03 -6.67 20.81
N ILE A 76 5.55 -7.89 20.95
CA ILE A 76 5.75 -8.83 19.83
C ILE A 76 4.41 -9.16 19.17
N ARG A 77 3.36 -9.41 19.95
CA ARG A 77 2.01 -9.68 19.43
C ARG A 77 1.49 -8.52 18.58
N VAL A 78 1.59 -7.30 19.10
CA VAL A 78 1.16 -6.09 18.39
C VAL A 78 1.99 -5.85 17.13
N ALA A 79 3.32 -5.98 17.21
CA ALA A 79 4.21 -5.79 16.07
C ALA A 79 3.92 -6.80 14.95
N ASN A 80 3.69 -8.07 15.29
CA ASN A 80 3.32 -9.10 14.32
C ASN A 80 1.98 -8.82 13.64
N ALA A 81 0.97 -8.35 14.39
CA ALA A 81 -0.32 -7.97 13.81
C ALA A 81 -0.20 -6.77 12.85
N GLN A 82 0.65 -5.79 13.19
CA GLN A 82 0.95 -4.65 12.34
C GLN A 82 1.69 -5.06 11.06
N LEU A 83 2.65 -5.99 11.17
CA LEU A 83 3.40 -6.50 10.03
C LEU A 83 2.47 -7.21 9.05
N LEU A 84 1.59 -8.09 9.52
CA LEU A 84 0.60 -8.76 8.68
C LEU A 84 -0.29 -7.75 7.94
N THR A 85 -0.78 -6.73 8.65
CA THR A 85 -1.61 -5.67 8.06
C THR A 85 -0.83 -4.85 7.02
N ALA A 86 0.46 -4.59 7.27
CA ALA A 86 1.33 -3.86 6.35
C ALA A 86 1.59 -4.67 5.07
N ASP A 87 1.82 -5.97 5.19
CA ASP A 87 2.03 -6.89 4.07
C ASP A 87 0.78 -6.99 3.17
N GLU A 88 -0.41 -7.09 3.77
CA GLU A 88 -1.68 -7.08 3.04
C GLU A 88 -1.87 -5.77 2.25
N LYS A 89 -1.59 -4.62 2.88
CA LYS A 89 -1.67 -3.31 2.22
C LYS A 89 -0.64 -3.17 1.10
N LEU A 90 0.58 -3.70 1.30
CA LEU A 90 1.62 -3.68 0.28
C LEU A 90 1.20 -4.51 -0.94
N ALA A 91 0.65 -5.71 -0.72
CA ALA A 91 0.16 -6.57 -1.79
C ALA A 91 -0.95 -5.89 -2.61
N LEU A 92 -1.92 -5.25 -1.94
CA LEU A 92 -2.97 -4.47 -2.59
C LEU A 92 -2.41 -3.30 -3.41
N THR A 93 -1.47 -2.56 -2.82
CA THR A 93 -0.84 -1.40 -3.48
C THR A 93 -0.06 -1.82 -4.73
N LEU A 94 0.65 -2.94 -4.69
CA LEU A 94 1.37 -3.49 -5.85
C LEU A 94 0.41 -3.93 -6.95
N LYS A 95 -0.72 -4.55 -6.59
CA LYS A 95 -1.78 -4.91 -7.54
C LYS A 95 -2.38 -3.68 -8.20
N ASP A 96 -2.73 -2.65 -7.43
CA ASP A 96 -3.27 -1.40 -7.96
C ASP A 96 -2.28 -0.65 -8.84
N ARG A 97 -1.00 -0.59 -8.44
CA ARG A 97 0.06 -0.02 -9.27
C ARG A 97 0.17 -0.72 -10.62
N SER A 98 0.08 -2.05 -10.63
CA SER A 98 0.17 -2.84 -11.87
C SER A 98 -1.04 -2.60 -12.78
N ARG A 99 -2.25 -2.56 -12.20
CA ARG A 99 -3.49 -2.24 -12.92
C ARG A 99 -3.46 -0.81 -13.49
N LEU A 100 -3.02 0.16 -12.71
CA LEU A 100 -2.93 1.55 -13.13
C LEU A 100 -1.90 1.72 -14.25
N LYS A 101 -0.75 1.03 -14.15
CA LYS A 101 0.25 1.03 -15.22
C LYS A 101 -0.33 0.50 -16.54
N ALA A 102 -1.04 -0.63 -16.50
CA ALA A 102 -1.68 -1.19 -17.68
C ALA A 102 -2.71 -0.22 -18.29
N SER A 103 -3.55 0.41 -17.45
CA SER A 103 -4.53 1.40 -17.91
C SER A 103 -3.88 2.64 -18.53
N VAL A 104 -2.76 3.13 -17.97
CA VAL A 104 -2.01 4.25 -18.54
C VAL A 104 -1.39 3.89 -19.88
N ASP A 105 -0.86 2.68 -20.03
CA ASP A 105 -0.27 2.22 -21.28
C ASP A 105 -1.35 2.07 -22.38
N GLU A 106 -2.52 1.50 -22.05
CA GLU A 106 -3.69 1.45 -22.94
C GLU A 106 -4.18 2.84 -23.36
N MET A 107 -4.30 3.78 -22.41
CA MET A 107 -4.69 5.16 -22.71
C MET A 107 -3.70 5.86 -23.64
N LYS A 108 -2.40 5.61 -23.49
CA LYS A 108 -1.38 6.18 -24.38
C LYS A 108 -1.52 5.65 -25.81
N GLU A 109 -1.75 4.35 -25.97
CA GLU A 109 -1.98 3.74 -27.27
C GLU A 109 -3.24 4.28 -27.93
N ALA A 110 -4.35 4.35 -27.19
CA ALA A 110 -5.60 4.94 -27.66
C ALA A 110 -5.42 6.40 -28.09
N LEU A 111 -4.70 7.20 -27.30
CA LEU A 111 -4.40 8.60 -27.63
C LEU A 111 -3.52 8.72 -28.89
N ALA A 112 -2.52 7.85 -29.05
CA ALA A 112 -1.67 7.84 -30.24
C ALA A 112 -2.47 7.48 -31.50
N LEU A 113 -3.37 6.50 -31.42
CA LEU A 113 -4.28 6.14 -32.50
C LEU A 113 -5.23 7.29 -32.84
N ALA A 114 -5.85 7.91 -31.84
CA ALA A 114 -6.76 9.04 -32.04
C ALA A 114 -6.05 10.25 -32.69
N ARG A 115 -4.80 10.54 -32.29
CA ARG A 115 -3.98 11.59 -32.91
C ARG A 115 -3.70 11.29 -34.39
N ARG A 116 -3.28 10.07 -34.72
CA ARG A 116 -3.04 9.67 -36.12
C ARG A 116 -4.31 9.76 -36.97
N GLN A 117 -5.45 9.31 -36.43
CA GLN A 117 -6.73 9.42 -37.13
C GLN A 117 -7.13 10.87 -37.36
N ARG A 118 -6.93 11.74 -36.36
CA ARG A 118 -7.18 13.17 -36.48
C ARG A 118 -6.30 13.82 -37.54
N GLU A 119 -5.00 13.55 -37.53
CA GLU A 119 -4.06 14.07 -38.54
C GLU A 119 -4.46 13.65 -39.96
N LEU A 120 -4.84 12.38 -40.16
CA LEU A 120 -5.33 11.88 -41.45
C LEU A 120 -6.64 12.57 -41.86
N ALA A 121 -7.57 12.78 -40.93
CA ALA A 121 -8.83 13.47 -41.20
C ALA A 121 -8.59 14.95 -41.56
N GLU A 122 -7.74 15.65 -40.81
CA GLU A 122 -7.36 17.05 -41.06
C GLU A 122 -6.64 17.19 -42.41
N ALA A 123 -5.74 16.26 -42.76
CA ALA A 123 -5.08 16.24 -44.06
C ALA A 123 -6.09 16.06 -45.21
N ARG A 124 -7.05 15.12 -45.08
CA ARG A 124 -8.12 14.94 -46.07
C ARG A 124 -8.95 16.20 -46.24
N VAL A 125 -9.40 16.79 -45.13
CA VAL A 125 -10.16 18.05 -45.15
C VAL A 125 -9.35 19.19 -45.78
N GLY A 126 -8.04 19.26 -45.49
CA GLY A 126 -7.13 20.24 -46.07
C GLY A 126 -7.06 20.15 -47.60
N VAL A 127 -6.90 18.94 -48.14
CA VAL A 127 -6.94 18.70 -49.60
C VAL A 127 -8.26 19.16 -50.20
N PHE A 128 -9.40 18.83 -49.57
CA PHE A 128 -10.71 19.25 -50.06
C PHE A 128 -10.89 20.77 -50.04
N LYS A 129 -10.44 21.45 -48.98
CA LYS A 129 -10.49 22.93 -48.90
C LYS A 129 -9.64 23.57 -49.99
N GLN A 130 -8.45 23.04 -50.26
CA GLN A 130 -7.60 23.54 -51.33
C GLN A 130 -8.25 23.37 -52.71
N LEU A 131 -8.95 22.26 -52.95
CA LEU A 131 -9.71 22.06 -54.18
C LEU A 131 -10.89 23.04 -54.29
N LEU A 132 -11.69 23.18 -53.23
CA LEU A 132 -12.81 24.13 -53.20
C LEU A 132 -12.35 25.55 -53.54
N ALA A 133 -11.21 25.99 -52.98
CA ALA A 133 -10.66 27.31 -53.22
C ALA A 133 -10.34 27.56 -54.71
N ARG A 134 -9.97 26.54 -55.49
CA ARG A 134 -9.72 26.67 -56.94
C ARG A 134 -11.01 26.92 -57.73
N PHE A 135 -12.15 26.45 -57.22
CA PHE A 135 -13.45 26.60 -57.86
C PHE A 135 -14.26 27.77 -57.30
N GLN A 136 -13.74 28.52 -56.32
CA GLN A 136 -14.48 29.56 -55.59
C GLN A 136 -15.14 30.58 -56.52
N THR A 137 -14.43 31.08 -57.54
CA THR A 137 -14.99 32.04 -58.50
C THR A 137 -16.19 31.48 -59.30
N LEU A 138 -16.17 30.19 -59.64
CA LEU A 138 -17.28 29.54 -60.35
C LEU A 138 -18.47 29.26 -59.42
N ILE A 139 -18.19 29.07 -58.13
CA ILE A 139 -19.21 28.94 -57.08
C ILE A 139 -19.88 30.29 -56.84
N ASP A 140 -19.09 31.35 -56.67
CA ASP A 140 -19.58 32.71 -56.40
C ASP A 140 -20.45 33.26 -57.54
N THR A 141 -20.16 32.86 -58.78
CA THR A 141 -20.94 33.23 -59.97
C THR A 141 -22.17 32.34 -60.20
N GLY A 142 -22.40 31.32 -59.36
CA GLY A 142 -23.53 30.40 -59.47
C GLY A 142 -23.44 29.40 -60.62
N LYS A 143 -22.34 29.40 -61.39
CA LYS A 143 -22.12 28.49 -62.53
C LYS A 143 -21.83 27.05 -62.09
N LEU A 144 -21.36 26.88 -60.87
CA LEU A 144 -20.92 25.59 -60.33
C LEU A 144 -21.31 25.46 -58.85
N GLN A 145 -21.86 24.32 -58.47
CA GLN A 145 -22.05 23.96 -57.07
C GLN A 145 -21.15 22.78 -56.73
N VAL A 146 -20.66 22.74 -55.49
CA VAL A 146 -19.81 21.64 -55.01
C VAL A 146 -20.50 20.94 -53.85
N LYS A 147 -20.61 19.62 -53.94
CA LYS A 147 -21.17 18.75 -52.90
C LYS A 147 -20.18 17.66 -52.54
N ILE A 148 -20.33 17.10 -51.34
CA ILE A 148 -19.59 15.92 -50.91
C ILE A 148 -20.59 14.79 -50.75
N VAL A 149 -20.38 13.70 -51.50
CA VAL A 149 -21.24 12.51 -51.46
C VAL A 149 -20.32 11.28 -51.37
N ASP A 150 -20.48 10.48 -50.32
CA ASP A 150 -19.69 9.26 -50.07
C ASP A 150 -18.17 9.45 -50.17
N GLY A 151 -17.67 10.60 -49.67
CA GLY A 151 -16.24 10.94 -49.70
C GLY A 151 -15.70 11.36 -51.07
N ARG A 152 -16.57 11.49 -52.08
CA ARG A 152 -16.25 12.04 -53.40
C ARG A 152 -16.71 13.49 -53.49
N MET A 153 -15.88 14.32 -54.12
CA MET A 153 -16.27 15.69 -54.48
C MET A 153 -17.11 15.62 -55.76
N VAL A 154 -18.36 16.07 -55.67
CA VAL A 154 -19.29 16.12 -56.79
C VAL A 154 -19.43 17.57 -57.25
N LEU A 155 -19.09 17.81 -58.51
CA LEU A 155 -19.24 19.09 -59.18
C LEU A 155 -20.60 19.09 -59.89
N VAL A 156 -21.50 19.96 -59.46
CA VAL A 156 -22.86 20.06 -59.99
C VAL A 156 -22.94 21.32 -60.85
N LEU A 157 -23.12 21.12 -62.15
CA LEU A 157 -23.39 22.20 -63.11
C LEU A 157 -24.90 22.27 -63.34
N PRO A 158 -25.57 23.42 -63.10
CA PRO A 158 -27.00 23.54 -63.34
C PRO A 158 -27.37 23.34 -64.82
N SER A 159 -28.49 22.66 -65.07
CA SER A 159 -28.97 22.39 -66.43
C SER A 159 -29.20 23.70 -67.22
N ASP A 160 -29.78 24.72 -66.58
CA ASP A 160 -30.05 26.03 -67.18
C ASP A 160 -28.79 26.79 -67.62
N VAL A 161 -27.63 26.44 -67.03
CA VAL A 161 -26.33 27.00 -67.42
C VAL A 161 -25.77 26.25 -68.65
N LEU A 162 -26.01 24.95 -68.74
CA LEU A 162 -25.46 24.09 -69.80
C LEU A 162 -26.32 24.04 -71.06
N PHE A 163 -27.64 24.10 -70.91
CA PHE A 163 -28.60 23.82 -71.97
C PHE A 163 -29.68 24.90 -72.04
N ALA A 164 -30.20 25.15 -73.24
CA ALA A 164 -31.46 25.90 -73.36
C ALA A 164 -32.64 25.00 -72.98
N SER A 165 -33.75 25.61 -72.54
CA SER A 165 -34.98 24.86 -72.20
C SER A 165 -35.40 23.90 -73.32
N GLY A 166 -35.56 22.62 -73.00
CA GLY A 166 -35.95 21.57 -73.94
C GLY A 166 -34.89 21.15 -74.97
N SER A 167 -33.63 21.59 -74.80
CA SER A 167 -32.52 21.27 -75.70
C SER A 167 -31.53 20.32 -75.03
N THR A 168 -31.01 19.35 -75.78
CA THR A 168 -29.85 18.53 -75.38
C THR A 168 -28.52 19.10 -75.89
N LYS A 169 -28.58 20.16 -76.71
CA LYS A 169 -27.40 20.84 -77.25
C LYS A 169 -26.87 21.84 -76.25
N ILE A 170 -25.59 21.71 -75.91
CA ILE A 170 -24.88 22.64 -75.02
C ILE A 170 -24.93 24.06 -75.63
N SER A 171 -25.37 25.04 -74.85
CA SER A 171 -25.42 26.46 -75.23
C SER A 171 -23.99 27.04 -75.34
N ASP A 172 -23.84 28.21 -75.99
CA ASP A 172 -22.51 28.83 -76.08
C ASP A 172 -21.99 29.27 -74.71
N ASP A 173 -22.87 29.73 -73.81
CA ASP A 173 -22.54 30.02 -72.41
C ASP A 173 -22.19 28.75 -71.61
N GLY A 174 -22.89 27.65 -71.89
CA GLY A 174 -22.60 26.33 -71.33
C GLY A 174 -21.22 25.81 -71.73
N LYS A 175 -20.84 26.00 -73.00
CA LYS A 175 -19.48 25.68 -73.48
C LYS A 175 -18.42 26.51 -72.75
N ASN A 176 -18.64 27.82 -72.59
CA ASN A 176 -17.71 28.69 -71.87
C ASN A 176 -17.53 28.24 -70.41
N SER A 177 -18.63 27.91 -69.73
CA SER A 177 -18.63 27.42 -68.35
C SER A 177 -17.89 26.07 -68.24
N LEU A 178 -18.12 25.15 -69.18
CA LEU A 178 -17.38 23.89 -69.26
C LEU A 178 -15.88 24.13 -69.48
N ILE A 179 -15.48 25.05 -70.35
CA ILE A 179 -14.06 25.39 -70.57
C ILE A 179 -13.42 25.89 -69.27
N GLU A 180 -14.10 26.77 -68.51
CA GLU A 180 -13.61 27.26 -67.22
C GLU A 180 -13.41 26.13 -66.21
N VAL A 181 -14.38 25.22 -66.08
CA VAL A 181 -14.27 24.03 -65.21
C VAL A 181 -13.14 23.12 -65.67
N THR A 182 -13.07 22.82 -66.97
CA THR A 182 -12.09 21.87 -67.52
C THR A 182 -10.66 22.39 -67.34
N LYS A 183 -10.43 23.71 -67.46
CA LYS A 183 -9.13 24.34 -67.17
C LYS A 183 -8.65 24.10 -65.74
N ILE A 184 -9.55 24.05 -64.77
CA ILE A 184 -9.19 23.75 -63.38
C ILE A 184 -8.95 22.24 -63.23
N LEU A 185 -9.82 21.40 -63.82
CA LEU A 185 -9.71 19.93 -63.74
C LEU A 185 -8.41 19.39 -64.35
N THR A 186 -7.91 19.98 -65.45
CA THR A 186 -6.63 19.57 -66.05
C THR A 186 -5.42 19.85 -65.17
N THR A 187 -5.54 20.74 -64.17
CA THR A 187 -4.47 20.97 -63.18
C THR A 187 -4.45 19.93 -62.05
N LEU A 188 -5.44 19.03 -62.02
CA LEU A 188 -5.56 17.98 -61.00
C LEU A 188 -4.96 16.68 -61.55
N GLU A 189 -3.70 16.43 -61.21
CA GLU A 189 -3.02 15.19 -61.60
C GLU A 189 -3.60 13.97 -60.87
N GLN A 190 -3.53 12.80 -61.52
CA GLN A 190 -3.90 11.49 -60.96
C GLN A 190 -5.36 11.40 -60.48
N ARG A 191 -6.30 12.00 -61.22
CA ARG A 191 -7.74 11.90 -60.93
C ARG A 191 -8.52 11.30 -62.08
N GLU A 192 -9.49 10.47 -61.72
CA GLU A 192 -10.53 9.98 -62.63
C GLU A 192 -11.77 10.84 -62.48
N PHE A 193 -12.42 11.13 -63.60
CA PHE A 193 -13.64 11.94 -63.65
C PHE A 193 -14.78 11.09 -64.19
N GLN A 194 -15.89 11.08 -63.47
CA GLN A 194 -17.14 10.46 -63.90
C GLN A 194 -18.14 11.58 -64.18
N VAL A 195 -18.83 11.49 -65.31
CA VAL A 195 -19.84 12.47 -65.74
C VAL A 195 -21.19 11.77 -65.74
N GLU A 196 -22.15 12.35 -65.01
CA GLU A 196 -23.52 11.85 -64.89
C GLU A 196 -24.51 12.97 -65.22
N GLY A 197 -25.62 12.61 -65.86
CA GLY A 197 -26.72 13.51 -66.14
C GLY A 197 -27.98 13.05 -65.40
N HIS A 198 -28.67 13.99 -64.76
CA HIS A 198 -29.94 13.75 -64.08
C HIS A 198 -31.03 14.62 -64.71
N THR A 199 -32.24 14.08 -64.79
CA THR A 199 -33.47 14.83 -65.09
C THR A 199 -34.34 14.85 -63.84
N ASP A 200 -35.28 15.79 -63.76
CA ASP A 200 -36.41 15.71 -62.84
C ASP A 200 -37.43 14.65 -63.25
#